data_AF-A0A5C6E9A3-F1
#
_entry.id   AF-A0A5C6E9A3-F1
#
_cell.length_a   1.000
_cell.length_b   1.000
_cell.length_c   1.000
_cell.angle_alpha   90.00
_cell.angle_beta   90.00
_cell.angle_gamma   90.00
#
_symmetry.space_group_name_H-M   'P 1'
#
loop_
_entity.id
_entity.type
_entity.pdbx_description
1 polymer ?
#
loop_
_entity_poly.entity_id
_entity_poly.type
_entity_poly.pdbx_seq_one_letter_code
_entity_poly.pdbx_strand_id
1 'polypeptide(L)'
;MPLRRLSNELIRLGRDELTTPVLVLPPWISLRADFYKELAEAITSQTGQSVRFDTLRPLGGLWQTLVNKFSDWQIRQINRQVNRKGQAMPAAEVVLTASIARPTSMLAIDRTQAQTPTVFVIGIANEKASLPSWTTPIHLASSPISGVAA
;
A
#
# COMPACT_ATOMS: atom_id res chain seq x y z
N MET A 1 -14.33 -3.32 6.61
CA MET A 1 -14.37 -1.84 6.78
C MET A 1 -14.78 -1.18 5.45
N PRO A 2 -15.66 -0.15 5.43
CA PRO A 2 -16.00 0.57 4.20
C PRO A 2 -14.81 1.32 3.59
N LEU A 3 -14.70 1.36 2.26
CA LEU A 3 -13.55 1.94 1.55
C LEU A 3 -13.28 3.41 1.91
N ARG A 4 -14.34 4.23 2.03
CA ARG A 4 -14.22 5.65 2.43
C ARG A 4 -13.64 5.83 3.83
N ARG A 5 -14.02 4.95 4.77
CA ARG A 5 -13.45 4.98 6.12
C ARG A 5 -11.98 4.58 6.10
N LEU A 6 -11.65 3.57 5.29
CA LEU A 6 -10.26 3.15 5.09
C LEU A 6 -9.42 4.29 4.50
N SER A 7 -9.86 4.92 3.40
CA SER A 7 -9.10 6.01 2.77
C SER A 7 -8.85 7.17 3.73
N ASN A 8 -9.85 7.56 4.52
CA ASN A 8 -9.71 8.65 5.48
C ASN A 8 -8.68 8.32 6.56
N GLU A 9 -8.72 7.09 7.07
CA GLU A 9 -7.76 6.63 8.08
C GLU A 9 -6.34 6.57 7.52
N LEU A 10 -6.15 6.06 6.30
CA LEU A 10 -4.85 6.05 5.64
C LEU A 10 -4.30 7.47 5.48
N ILE A 11 -5.12 8.40 4.99
CA ILE A 11 -4.73 9.80 4.80
C ILE A 11 -4.34 10.44 6.13
N ARG A 12 -5.13 10.20 7.20
CA ARG A 12 -4.86 10.68 8.56
C ARG A 12 -3.49 10.21 9.06
N LEU A 13 -3.19 8.92 8.93
CA LEU A 13 -1.89 8.35 9.33
C LEU A 13 -0.72 8.98 8.54
N GLY A 14 -0.87 9.09 7.22
CA GLY A 14 0.17 9.64 6.35
C GLY A 14 0.42 11.15 6.54
N ARG A 15 -0.62 11.92 6.85
CA ARG A 15 -0.55 13.39 6.98
C ARG A 15 -0.30 13.86 8.40
N ASP A 16 -1.07 13.34 9.34
CA ASP A 16 -1.16 13.91 10.68
C ASP A 16 -0.19 13.20 11.63
N GLU A 17 -0.04 11.89 11.50
CA GLU A 17 0.88 11.08 12.32
C GLU A 17 2.26 10.91 11.68
N LEU A 18 2.41 11.27 10.40
CA LEU A 18 3.65 11.11 9.63
C LEU A 18 4.19 9.67 9.69
N THR A 19 3.29 8.69 9.55
CA THR A 19 3.65 7.26 9.43
C THR A 19 3.20 6.71 8.08
N THR A 20 3.89 5.69 7.57
CA THR A 20 3.39 4.98 6.37
C THR A 20 2.33 3.96 6.79
N PRO A 21 1.07 4.09 6.37
CA PRO A 21 0.07 3.11 6.72
C PRO A 21 0.32 1.78 5.99
N VAL A 22 0.14 0.66 6.68
CA VAL A 22 0.34 -0.69 6.12
C VAL A 22 -0.93 -1.52 6.24
N LEU A 23 -1.49 -1.95 5.12
CA LEU A 23 -2.59 -2.91 5.11
C LEU A 23 -2.03 -4.30 5.40
N VAL A 24 -2.41 -4.85 6.56
CA VAL A 24 -2.02 -6.18 6.98
C VAL A 24 -3.13 -7.17 6.60
N LEU A 25 -2.74 -8.15 5.80
CA LEU A 25 -3.63 -9.18 5.25
C LEU A 25 -3.36 -10.53 5.91
N PRO A 26 -4.41 -11.29 6.27
CA PRO A 26 -4.23 -12.69 6.59
C PRO A 26 -3.83 -13.50 5.33
N PRO A 27 -3.16 -14.65 5.49
CA PRO A 27 -2.58 -15.40 4.38
C PRO A 27 -3.60 -15.93 3.36
N TRP A 28 -4.89 -16.00 3.71
CA TRP A 28 -5.97 -16.43 2.83
C TRP A 28 -6.63 -15.30 2.04
N ILE A 29 -6.26 -14.03 2.27
CA ILE A 29 -6.78 -12.89 1.53
C ILE A 29 -5.76 -12.39 0.52
N SER A 30 -6.21 -12.21 -0.71
CA SER A 30 -5.49 -11.50 -1.76
C SER A 30 -6.33 -10.32 -2.25
N LEU A 31 -5.71 -9.16 -2.40
CA LEU A 31 -6.37 -7.96 -2.89
C LEU A 31 -6.48 -8.02 -4.42
N ARG A 32 -7.66 -7.70 -4.94
CA ARG A 32 -7.94 -7.64 -6.38
C ARG A 32 -7.48 -6.29 -6.95
N ALA A 33 -7.22 -6.23 -8.26
CA ALA A 33 -6.85 -4.99 -8.95
C ALA A 33 -7.86 -3.85 -8.72
N ASP A 34 -9.16 -4.16 -8.73
CA ASP A 34 -10.23 -3.18 -8.49
C ASP A 34 -10.10 -2.51 -7.11
N PHE A 35 -9.65 -3.26 -6.09
CA PHE A 35 -9.41 -2.68 -4.76
C PHE A 35 -8.30 -1.63 -4.79
N TYR A 36 -7.16 -1.94 -5.43
CA TYR A 36 -6.05 -0.98 -5.55
C TYR A 36 -6.49 0.26 -6.31
N LYS A 37 -7.26 0.08 -7.39
CA LYS A 37 -7.78 1.16 -8.20
C LYS A 37 -8.76 2.05 -7.43
N GLU A 38 -9.80 1.47 -6.83
CA GLU A 38 -10.81 2.23 -6.09
C GLU A 38 -10.20 2.97 -4.89
N LEU A 39 -9.28 2.31 -4.17
CA LEU A 39 -8.58 2.93 -3.05
C LEU A 39 -7.68 4.09 -3.52
N ALA A 40 -6.96 3.90 -4.62
CA ALA A 40 -6.15 4.96 -5.21
C ALA A 40 -7.00 6.14 -5.67
N GLU A 41 -8.10 5.89 -6.39
CA GLU A 41 -9.03 6.94 -6.81
C GLU A 41 -9.61 7.70 -5.60
N ALA A 42 -9.98 7.00 -4.53
CA ALA A 42 -10.48 7.60 -3.30
C ALA A 42 -9.42 8.48 -2.60
N ILE A 43 -8.14 8.10 -2.64
CA ILE A 43 -7.06 8.88 -2.04
C ILE A 43 -6.66 10.04 -2.94
N THR A 44 -6.42 9.80 -4.23
CA THR A 44 -6.06 10.84 -5.21
C THR A 44 -7.11 11.94 -5.29
N SER A 45 -8.41 11.60 -5.23
CA SER A 45 -9.48 12.62 -5.21
C SER A 45 -9.46 13.51 -3.97
N GLN A 46 -8.91 13.04 -2.85
CA GLN A 46 -8.82 13.78 -1.58
C GLN A 46 -7.47 14.47 -1.38
N THR A 47 -6.39 13.92 -1.95
CA THR A 47 -5.02 14.37 -1.70
C THR A 47 -4.37 15.04 -2.89
N GLY A 48 -4.85 14.80 -4.10
CA GLY A 48 -4.20 15.20 -5.36
C GLY A 48 -2.95 14.37 -5.69
N GLN A 49 -2.61 13.36 -4.91
CA GLN A 49 -1.40 12.56 -5.06
C GLN A 49 -1.69 11.23 -5.74
N SER A 50 -0.76 10.76 -6.58
CA SER A 50 -0.79 9.36 -7.02
C SER A 50 -0.45 8.45 -5.84
N VAL A 51 -0.94 7.22 -5.89
CA VAL A 51 -0.76 6.25 -4.80
C VAL A 51 0.24 5.17 -5.20
N ARG A 52 1.21 4.89 -4.34
CA ARG A 52 2.13 3.76 -4.50
C ARG A 52 1.88 2.73 -3.41
N PHE A 53 1.62 1.50 -3.84
CA PHE A 53 1.44 0.34 -2.99
C PHE A 53 2.74 -0.46 -2.91
N ASP A 54 3.43 -0.37 -1.78
CA ASP A 54 4.64 -1.12 -1.49
C ASP A 54 4.26 -2.49 -0.92
N THR A 55 4.26 -3.52 -1.78
CA THR A 55 3.99 -4.90 -1.35
C THR A 55 5.28 -5.55 -0.85
N LEU A 56 5.30 -5.91 0.44
CA LEU A 56 6.46 -6.53 1.06
C LEU A 56 6.69 -7.93 0.49
N ARG A 57 7.92 -8.21 0.03
CA ARG A 57 8.31 -9.55 -0.41
C ARG A 57 8.40 -10.51 0.79
N PRO A 58 7.86 -11.73 0.69
CA PRO A 58 8.18 -12.77 1.67
C PRO A 58 9.67 -13.11 1.60
N LEU A 59 10.33 -13.22 2.76
CA LEU A 59 11.76 -13.55 2.88
C LEU A 59 11.93 -15.05 3.21
N GLY A 60 12.56 -15.82 2.31
CA GLY A 60 13.06 -17.19 2.56
C GLY A 60 12.60 -18.31 1.59
N GLY A 61 13.55 -19.16 1.17
CA GLY A 61 13.30 -20.49 0.55
C GLY A 61 13.31 -20.56 -1.00
N LEU A 62 13.50 -21.75 -1.59
CA LEU A 62 13.44 -21.98 -3.05
C LEU A 62 12.07 -21.66 -3.67
N TRP A 63 11.00 -21.76 -2.88
CA TRP A 63 9.65 -21.31 -3.24
C TRP A 63 9.56 -19.79 -3.49
N GLN A 64 10.53 -19.01 -3.00
CA GLN A 64 10.60 -17.57 -3.15
C GLN A 64 10.77 -17.14 -4.61
N THR A 65 11.57 -17.85 -5.41
CA THR A 65 11.79 -17.48 -6.83
C THR A 65 10.53 -17.67 -7.66
N LEU A 66 9.75 -18.73 -7.37
CA LEU A 66 8.49 -19.00 -8.06
C LEU A 66 7.38 -18.05 -7.61
N VAL A 67 7.23 -17.83 -6.29
CA VAL A 67 6.28 -16.86 -5.73
C VAL A 67 6.61 -15.46 -6.22
N ASN A 68 7.89 -15.06 -6.27
CA ASN A 68 8.29 -13.75 -6.78
C ASN A 68 7.93 -13.58 -8.27
N LYS A 69 8.13 -14.61 -9.12
CA LYS A 69 7.73 -14.53 -10.53
C LYS A 69 6.22 -14.42 -10.71
N PHE A 70 5.44 -15.13 -9.90
CA PHE A 70 3.98 -15.04 -9.93
C PHE A 70 3.50 -13.68 -9.41
N SER A 71 4.06 -13.19 -8.31
CA SER A 71 3.78 -11.86 -7.76
C SER A 71 4.19 -10.75 -8.71
N ASP A 72 5.33 -10.86 -9.40
CA ASP A 72 5.76 -9.91 -10.42
C ASP A 72 4.82 -9.90 -11.63
N TRP A 73 4.28 -11.06 -12.01
CA TRP A 73 3.27 -11.16 -13.07
C TRP A 73 1.94 -10.56 -12.61
N GLN A 74 1.49 -10.87 -11.40
CA GLN A 74 0.28 -10.30 -10.80
C GLN A 74 0.36 -8.78 -10.71
N ILE A 75 1.48 -8.23 -10.24
CA ILE A 75 1.68 -6.77 -10.19
C ILE A 75 1.68 -6.15 -11.57
N ARG A 76 2.30 -6.81 -12.57
CA ARG A 76 2.21 -6.36 -13.95
C ARG A 76 0.77 -6.37 -14.48
N GLN A 77 -0.03 -7.37 -14.13
CA GLN A 77 -1.45 -7.41 -14.49
C GLN A 77 -2.25 -6.31 -13.77
N ILE A 78 -2.02 -6.11 -12.47
CA ILE A 78 -2.65 -5.06 -11.68
C ILE A 78 -2.28 -3.69 -12.25
N ASN A 79 -1.01 -3.40 -12.46
CA ASN A 79 -0.57 -2.12 -13.04
C ASN A 79 -1.14 -1.91 -14.46
N ARG A 80 -1.35 -2.96 -15.26
CA ARG A 80 -2.05 -2.85 -16.55
C ARG A 80 -3.52 -2.50 -16.41
N GLN A 81 -4.20 -2.99 -15.37
CA GLN A 81 -5.62 -2.73 -15.12
C GLN A 81 -5.85 -1.37 -14.44
N VAL A 82 -4.93 -0.97 -13.56
CA VAL A 82 -4.96 0.29 -12.84
C VAL A 82 -4.56 1.45 -13.76
N ASN A 83 -3.59 1.25 -14.66
CA ASN A 83 -3.11 2.30 -15.57
C ASN A 83 -3.80 2.21 -16.92
N ARG A 84 -4.87 2.99 -17.10
CA ARG A 84 -5.48 3.18 -18.43
C ARG A 84 -4.45 3.81 -19.38
N LYS A 85 -4.31 3.22 -20.58
CA LYS A 85 -3.45 3.76 -21.65
C LYS A 85 -3.82 5.24 -21.91
N GLY A 86 -2.84 6.14 -21.80
CA GLY A 86 -2.96 7.55 -22.16
C GLY A 86 -2.91 8.56 -21.01
N GLN A 87 -2.81 8.14 -19.75
CA GLN A 87 -2.55 9.07 -18.63
C GLN A 87 -1.07 9.38 -18.51
N ALA A 88 -0.71 10.67 -18.43
CA ALA A 88 0.66 11.13 -18.23
C ALA A 88 1.23 10.72 -16.86
N MET A 89 0.35 10.48 -15.88
CA MET A 89 0.71 9.95 -14.56
C MET A 89 -0.33 8.92 -14.11
N PRO A 90 0.09 7.70 -13.74
CA PRO A 90 -0.82 6.69 -13.24
C PRO A 90 -1.39 7.11 -11.87
N ALA A 91 -2.70 6.94 -11.67
CA ALA A 91 -3.34 7.18 -10.37
C ALA A 91 -2.81 6.22 -9.30
N ALA A 92 -2.36 5.02 -9.69
CA ALA A 92 -1.70 4.10 -8.79
C ALA A 92 -0.59 3.26 -9.42
N GLU A 93 0.35 2.85 -8.56
CA GLU A 93 1.42 1.92 -8.88
C GLU A 93 1.53 0.88 -7.76
N VAL A 94 1.63 -0.39 -8.10
CA VAL A 94 1.98 -1.46 -7.15
C VAL A 94 3.41 -1.91 -7.40
N VAL A 95 4.22 -2.00 -6.34
CA VAL A 95 5.66 -2.33 -6.39
C VAL A 95 5.99 -3.41 -5.37
N LEU A 96 6.78 -4.42 -5.77
CA LEU A 96 7.35 -5.40 -4.83
C LEU A 96 8.65 -4.87 -4.22
N THR A 97 8.63 -4.62 -2.91
CA THR A 97 9.77 -4.07 -2.17
C THR A 97 10.24 -5.00 -1.07
N ALA A 98 11.52 -4.87 -0.69
CA ALA A 98 12.09 -5.51 0.49
C ALA A 98 11.77 -4.75 1.78
N SER A 99 11.41 -3.48 1.69
CA SER A 99 11.06 -2.62 2.83
C SER A 99 10.07 -1.55 2.42
N ILE A 100 9.11 -1.26 3.30
CA ILE A 100 8.10 -0.23 3.07
C ILE A 100 8.75 1.15 3.11
N ALA A 101 8.53 1.97 2.08
CA ALA A 101 9.09 3.32 2.03
C ALA A 101 8.60 4.17 3.20
N ARG A 102 9.48 5.08 3.64
CA ARG A 102 9.17 6.05 4.69
C ARG A 102 8.13 7.05 4.21
N PRO A 103 7.36 7.65 5.14
CA PRO A 103 6.41 8.68 4.78
C PRO A 103 7.19 9.88 4.24
N THR A 104 6.95 10.22 2.98
CA THR A 104 7.42 11.48 2.40
C THR A 104 6.57 12.60 3.00
N SER A 105 7.20 13.50 3.77
CA SER A 105 6.49 14.66 4.32
C SER A 105 5.82 15.43 3.19
N MET A 106 4.49 15.55 3.25
CA MET A 106 3.72 16.35 2.27
C MET A 106 4.06 17.85 2.35
N LEU A 107 4.76 18.27 3.41
CA LEU A 107 5.21 19.65 3.62
C LEU A 107 6.58 19.94 3.02
N ALA A 108 7.32 18.93 2.54
CA ALA A 108 8.60 19.11 1.87
C ALA A 108 8.41 19.54 0.41
N ILE A 109 7.79 20.70 0.19
CA ILE A 109 7.93 21.44 -1.06
C ILE A 109 9.20 22.27 -0.92
N ASP A 110 10.35 21.62 -1.00
CA ASP A 110 11.61 22.34 -1.15
C ASP A 110 11.76 22.66 -2.65
N ARG A 111 11.67 23.94 -3.00
CA ARG A 111 11.55 24.48 -4.38
C ARG A 111 12.83 24.29 -5.24
N THR A 112 13.76 23.44 -4.84
CA THR A 112 15.10 23.33 -5.42
C THR A 112 15.46 21.96 -5.95
N GLN A 113 14.64 20.92 -5.75
CA GLN A 113 14.81 19.62 -6.40
C GLN A 113 13.70 19.38 -7.43
N ALA A 114 14.12 18.98 -8.63
CA ALA A 114 13.28 18.67 -9.76
C ALA A 114 12.02 17.89 -9.33
N GLN A 115 10.87 18.42 -9.74
CA GLN A 115 9.50 17.93 -9.58
C GLN A 115 9.40 16.39 -9.54
N THR A 116 9.68 15.79 -8.39
CA THR A 116 9.30 14.41 -8.16
C THR A 116 7.84 14.48 -7.74
N PRO A 117 6.92 13.80 -8.44
CA PRO A 117 5.53 13.77 -8.04
C PRO A 117 5.43 13.38 -6.58
N THR A 118 4.66 14.12 -5.79
CA THR A 118 4.41 13.69 -4.40
C THR A 118 3.51 12.46 -4.45
N VAL A 119 4.06 11.32 -4.03
CA VAL A 119 3.37 10.03 -4.05
C VAL A 119 2.94 9.67 -2.64
N PHE A 120 1.69 9.23 -2.49
CA PHE A 120 1.16 8.69 -1.25
C PHE A 120 1.51 7.20 -1.14
N VAL A 121 2.35 6.83 -0.17
CA VAL A 121 2.80 5.43 0.00
C VAL A 121 1.86 4.68 0.94
N ILE A 122 1.47 3.46 0.55
CA ILE A 122 0.76 2.50 1.38
C ILE A 122 1.54 1.19 1.34
N GLY A 123 1.86 0.62 2.50
CA GLY A 123 2.43 -0.72 2.54
C GLY A 123 1.36 -1.82 2.46
N ILE A 124 1.70 -2.95 1.85
CA ILE A 124 0.90 -4.18 1.90
C ILE A 124 1.79 -5.28 2.48
N ALA A 125 1.32 -5.91 3.54
CA ALA A 125 2.07 -6.96 4.23
C ALA A 125 1.17 -8.11 4.69
N ASN A 126 1.77 -9.26 4.96
CA ASN A 126 1.08 -10.34 5.66
C ASN A 126 1.19 -10.16 7.19
N GLU A 127 0.32 -10.83 7.95
CA GLU A 127 0.30 -10.75 9.43
C GLU A 127 1.60 -11.15 10.12
N LYS A 128 2.44 -11.96 9.46
CA LYS A 128 3.72 -12.44 10.02
C LYS A 128 4.91 -11.55 9.64
N ALA A 129 4.69 -10.49 8.86
CA ALA A 129 5.77 -9.62 8.41
C ALA A 129 6.31 -8.78 9.57
N SER A 130 7.64 -8.69 9.65
CA SER A 130 8.27 -7.67 10.49
C SER A 130 8.12 -6.32 9.79
N LEU A 131 7.42 -5.39 10.44
CA LEU A 131 7.16 -4.06 9.91
C LEU A 131 8.15 -3.03 10.48
N PRO A 132 8.62 -2.07 9.67
CA PRO A 132 9.46 -1.00 10.19
C PRO A 132 8.73 -0.13 11.21
N SER A 133 9.48 0.47 12.15
CA SER A 133 8.92 1.29 13.24
C SER A 133 8.23 2.58 12.78
N TRP A 134 8.47 3.03 11.54
CA TRP A 134 7.83 4.20 10.93
C TRP A 134 6.51 3.89 10.25
N THR A 135 5.98 2.67 10.43
CA THR A 135 4.74 2.22 9.82
C THR A 135 3.64 2.02 10.85
N THR A 136 2.40 2.25 10.44
CA THR A 136 1.22 1.96 11.26
C THR A 136 0.39 0.85 10.60
N PRO A 137 0.26 -0.33 11.22
CA PRO A 137 -0.51 -1.43 10.64
C PRO A 137 -2.03 -1.24 10.78
N ILE A 138 -2.77 -1.57 9.72
CA ILE A 138 -4.23 -1.66 9.67
C ILE A 138 -4.61 -3.08 9.27
N HIS A 139 -5.19 -3.84 10.20
CA HIS A 139 -5.64 -5.20 9.95
C HIS A 139 -7.01 -5.18 9.27
N LEU A 140 -7.09 -5.68 8.03
CA LEU A 140 -8.34 -5.65 7.25
C LEU A 140 -9.33 -6.77 7.59
N ALA A 141 -8.85 -7.82 8.25
CA ALA A 141 -9.66 -8.94 8.73
C ALA A 141 -9.03 -9.47 10.02
N SER A 142 -9.02 -8.67 11.08
CA SER A 142 -8.82 -9.24 12.41
C SER A 142 -9.96 -10.22 12.67
N SER A 143 -9.62 -11.49 12.97
CA SER A 143 -10.54 -12.37 13.68
C SER A 143 -11.11 -11.61 14.87
N PRO A 144 -12.40 -11.80 15.24
CA PRO A 144 -12.85 -11.36 16.54
C PRO A 144 -11.90 -11.96 17.57
N ILE A 145 -11.41 -11.10 18.45
CA ILE A 145 -10.65 -11.46 19.63
C ILE A 145 -11.29 -12.73 20.21
N SER A 146 -10.54 -13.83 20.30
CA SER A 146 -10.89 -14.92 21.22
C SER A 146 -10.85 -14.31 22.62
N GLY A 147 -11.99 -13.77 23.02
CA GLY A 147 -12.22 -13.27 24.35
C GLY A 147 -12.35 -14.45 25.31
N VAL A 148 -11.82 -14.20 26.50
CA VAL A 148 -12.20 -14.83 27.76
C VAL A 148 -11.51 -16.18 28.03
N ALA A 149 -10.39 -16.05 28.74
CA ALA A 149 -10.00 -17.02 29.75
C ALA A 149 -11.20 -17.34 30.65
N ALA A 150 -11.50 -18.63 30.79
CA ALA A 150 -12.27 -19.17 31.91
C ALA A 150 -11.30 -19.95 32.80
#